data_AF-A0A378FWH3-F1
#
_entry.id   AF-A0A378FWH3-F1
#
_cell.length_a   1.000
_cell.length_b   1.000
_cell.length_c   1.000
_cell.angle_alpha   90.00
_cell.angle_beta   90.00
_cell.angle_gamma   90.00
#
_symmetry.space_group_name_H-M   'P 1'
#
loop_
_entity.id
_entity.type
_entity.pdbx_description
1 polymer ?
#
loop_
_entity_poly.entity_id
_entity_poly.type
_entity_poly.pdbx_seq_one_letter_code
_entity_poly.pdbx_strand_id
1 'polypeptide(L)'
;MKTLNRQNFPGPQYPTRAIQFGEGNFLRAFIDWQLDLLNEKTDLATGVTIVRPINTVFPPSLNTQDGLYTTVIRGLNERGEAVSEARIIRSVNNEINPCRILLATWRWLVTRRLHLCFQTPPKRGLAITPGTGLTICRRSASRRS
;
A
#
# COMPACT_ATOMS: atom_id res chain seq x y z
N MET A 1 15.52 -0.95 -21.66
CA MET A 1 14.19 -0.80 -21.04
C MET A 1 14.19 0.50 -20.24
N LYS A 2 13.18 1.39 -20.38
CA LYS A 2 13.15 2.65 -19.62
C LYS A 2 12.84 2.38 -18.15
N THR A 3 13.50 3.07 -17.23
CA THR A 3 13.20 3.01 -15.79
C THR A 3 11.81 3.55 -15.54
N LEU A 4 10.97 2.78 -14.84
CA LEU A 4 9.62 3.22 -14.47
C LEU A 4 9.73 4.23 -13.32
N ASN A 5 9.51 5.50 -13.64
CA ASN A 5 9.54 6.65 -12.74
C ASN A 5 8.63 7.75 -13.31
N ARG A 6 8.35 8.79 -12.53
CA ARG A 6 7.40 9.85 -12.95
C ARG A 6 7.97 10.78 -14.03
N GLN A 7 9.30 10.77 -14.25
CA GLN A 7 9.94 11.52 -15.35
C GLN A 7 9.69 10.86 -16.70
N ASN A 8 9.91 9.54 -16.78
CA ASN A 8 9.74 8.76 -18.01
C ASN A 8 8.26 8.44 -18.30
N PHE A 9 7.43 8.36 -17.25
CA PHE A 9 6.00 8.06 -17.33
C PHE A 9 5.21 9.13 -16.57
N PRO A 10 5.05 10.35 -17.13
CA PRO A 10 4.26 11.40 -16.51
C PRO A 10 2.80 10.95 -16.36
N GLY A 11 2.11 11.53 -15.38
CA GLY A 11 0.71 11.21 -15.08
C GLY A 11 0.22 11.96 -13.84
N PRO A 12 -1.07 11.79 -13.50
CA PRO A 12 -1.68 12.49 -12.39
C PRO A 12 -1.00 12.18 -11.05
N GLN A 13 -1.01 13.19 -10.18
CA GLN A 13 -0.60 13.07 -8.78
C GLN A 13 -1.79 13.44 -7.91
N TYR A 14 -2.04 12.62 -6.91
CA TYR A 14 -3.20 12.77 -6.05
C TYR A 14 -2.76 13.17 -4.64
N PRO A 15 -3.51 14.04 -3.94
CA PRO A 15 -3.23 14.34 -2.55
C PRO A 15 -3.37 13.07 -1.70
N THR A 16 -2.45 12.84 -0.77
CA THR A 16 -2.56 11.69 0.15
C THR A 16 -3.82 11.81 1.00
N ARG A 17 -4.76 10.88 0.81
CA ARG A 17 -6.04 10.77 1.53
C ARG A 17 -6.27 9.38 2.13
N ALA A 18 -5.48 8.39 1.72
CA ALA A 18 -5.51 7.04 2.24
C ALA A 18 -4.15 6.64 2.81
N ILE A 19 -4.18 5.85 3.88
CA ILE A 19 -3.00 5.18 4.43
C ILE A 19 -3.19 3.68 4.37
N GLN A 20 -2.14 2.98 3.97
CA GLN A 20 -2.15 1.53 3.83
C GLN A 20 -1.07 0.91 4.70
N PHE A 21 -1.43 -0.04 5.55
CA PHE A 21 -0.49 -0.82 6.35
C PHE A 21 -0.22 -2.15 5.66
N GLY A 22 1.01 -2.30 5.16
CA GLY A 22 1.47 -3.47 4.41
C GLY A 22 1.75 -3.18 2.95
N GLU A 23 2.88 -3.69 2.46
CA GLU A 23 3.30 -3.59 1.05
C GLU A 23 3.07 -4.89 0.27
N GLY A 24 2.11 -5.71 0.69
CA GLY A 24 1.85 -6.99 0.03
C GLY A 24 1.37 -6.83 -1.41
N ASN A 25 1.64 -7.83 -2.26
CA ASN A 25 1.12 -7.89 -3.64
C ASN A 25 -0.42 -7.82 -3.69
N PHE A 26 -1.10 -8.35 -2.67
CA PHE A 26 -2.57 -8.35 -2.63
C PHE A 26 -3.16 -6.94 -2.61
N LEU A 27 -2.67 -6.08 -1.69
CA LEU A 27 -3.16 -4.70 -1.59
C LEU A 27 -2.86 -3.91 -2.86
N ARG A 28 -1.66 -4.10 -3.42
CA ARG A 28 -1.26 -3.47 -4.69
C ARG A 28 -2.10 -3.89 -5.89
N ALA A 29 -2.46 -5.17 -5.97
CA ALA A 29 -3.23 -5.71 -7.08
C ALA A 29 -4.74 -5.43 -6.94
N PHE A 30 -5.24 -5.25 -5.72
CA PHE A 30 -6.67 -5.16 -5.45
C PHE A 30 -7.11 -3.75 -5.01
N ILE A 31 -6.56 -3.21 -3.93
CA ILE A 31 -6.97 -1.91 -3.38
C ILE A 31 -6.42 -0.77 -4.22
N ASP A 32 -5.10 -0.76 -4.44
CA ASP A 32 -4.45 0.33 -5.15
C ASP A 32 -4.93 0.42 -6.61
N TRP A 33 -5.24 -0.73 -7.23
CA TRP A 33 -5.86 -0.81 -8.56
C TRP A 33 -7.28 -0.21 -8.60
N GLN A 34 -8.12 -0.55 -7.63
CA GLN A 34 -9.47 0.03 -7.54
C GLN A 34 -9.42 1.53 -7.29
N LEU A 35 -8.52 2.00 -6.42
CA LEU A 35 -8.34 3.43 -6.17
C LEU A 35 -7.85 4.18 -7.41
N ASP A 36 -6.93 3.59 -8.18
CA ASP A 36 -6.45 4.17 -9.43
C ASP A 36 -7.58 4.27 -10.47
N LEU A 37 -8.37 3.21 -10.64
CA LEU A 37 -9.59 3.23 -11.47
C LEU A 37 -10.63 4.24 -11.02
N LEU A 38 -10.87 4.34 -9.71
CA LEU A 38 -11.83 5.30 -9.16
C LEU A 38 -11.36 6.74 -9.39
N ASN A 39 -10.07 7.02 -9.23
CA ASN A 39 -9.51 8.35 -9.53
C ASN A 39 -9.61 8.71 -11.02
N GLU A 40 -9.56 7.73 -11.94
CA GLU A 40 -9.78 7.97 -13.37
C GLU A 40 -11.25 8.23 -13.71
N LYS A 41 -12.17 7.51 -13.05
CA LYS A 41 -13.61 7.54 -13.36
C LYS A 41 -14.39 8.59 -12.56
N THR A 42 -13.79 9.15 -11.50
CA THR A 42 -14.46 10.04 -10.54
C THR A 42 -13.48 11.08 -9.98
N ASP A 43 -14.00 12.13 -9.34
CA ASP A 43 -13.19 13.17 -8.68
C ASP A 43 -12.65 12.77 -7.29
N LEU A 44 -12.50 11.47 -7.02
CA LEU A 44 -12.04 10.96 -5.73
C LEU A 44 -10.65 11.49 -5.34
N ALA A 45 -9.78 11.71 -6.34
CA ALA A 45 -8.43 12.28 -6.20
C ALA A 45 -7.68 11.81 -4.94
N THR A 46 -7.61 10.50 -4.74
CA THR A 46 -7.05 9.87 -3.53
C THR A 46 -5.69 9.24 -3.81
N GLY A 47 -4.67 9.82 -3.17
CA GLY A 47 -3.34 9.25 -3.09
C GLY A 47 -3.16 8.37 -1.85
N VAL A 48 -2.38 7.30 -2.00
CA VAL A 48 -2.09 6.32 -0.96
C VAL A 48 -0.65 6.47 -0.47
N THR A 49 -0.49 6.52 0.84
CA THR A 49 0.81 6.36 1.50
C THR A 49 0.87 4.98 2.14
N ILE A 50 1.88 4.20 1.77
CA ILE A 50 2.06 2.82 2.25
C ILE A 50 3.02 2.82 3.43
N VAL A 51 2.65 2.21 4.54
CA VAL A 51 3.52 1.93 5.68
C VAL A 51 4.01 0.49 5.55
N ARG A 52 5.30 0.32 5.30
CA ARG A 52 5.96 -0.99 5.21
C ARG A 52 6.33 -1.47 6.61
N PRO A 53 5.66 -2.47 7.20
CA PRO A 53 5.88 -2.87 8.59
C PRO A 53 7.25 -3.52 8.84
N ILE A 54 7.87 -4.14 7.82
CA ILE A 54 9.13 -4.87 7.97
C ILE A 54 10.23 -4.20 7.13
N ASN A 55 11.35 -3.87 7.76
CA ASN A 55 12.51 -3.33 7.07
C ASN A 55 13.32 -4.47 6.40
N THR A 56 12.85 -4.97 5.27
CA THR A 56 13.60 -5.93 4.43
C THR A 56 14.24 -5.25 3.23
N VAL A 57 15.39 -5.79 2.79
CA VAL A 57 16.07 -5.35 1.55
C VAL A 57 15.28 -5.76 0.31
N PHE A 58 14.48 -6.84 0.41
CA PHE A 58 13.62 -7.33 -0.65
C PHE A 58 12.17 -7.49 -0.14
N PRO A 59 11.15 -7.04 -0.89
CA PRO A 59 11.23 -6.33 -2.18
C PRO A 59 11.84 -4.91 -2.01
N PRO A 60 12.41 -4.30 -3.07
CA PRO A 60 12.88 -2.91 -3.00
C PRO A 60 11.74 -1.94 -2.63
N SER A 61 12.08 -0.77 -2.08
CA SER A 61 11.07 0.24 -1.74
C SER A 61 10.40 0.78 -2.98
N LEU A 62 9.07 0.96 -2.96
CA LEU A 62 8.34 1.57 -4.08
C LEU A 62 8.80 3.01 -4.38
N ASN A 63 9.44 3.66 -3.40
CA ASN A 63 10.02 4.98 -3.58
C ASN A 63 11.16 5.02 -4.61
N THR A 64 11.83 3.90 -4.92
CA THR A 64 12.87 3.89 -5.96
C THR A 64 12.31 4.15 -7.37
N GLN A 65 10.99 4.03 -7.52
CA GLN A 65 10.24 4.18 -8.75
C GLN A 65 9.15 5.27 -8.62
N ASP A 66 9.30 6.20 -7.68
CA ASP A 66 8.34 7.28 -7.38
C ASP A 66 6.91 6.78 -7.04
N GLY A 67 6.82 5.60 -6.43
CA GLY A 67 5.55 4.94 -6.11
C GLY A 67 4.88 4.24 -7.30
N LEU A 68 5.47 4.30 -8.50
CA LEU A 68 4.93 3.65 -9.69
C LEU A 68 5.26 2.17 -9.72
N TYR A 69 4.28 1.36 -10.10
CA TYR A 69 4.48 -0.05 -10.43
C TYR A 69 3.41 -0.50 -11.43
N THR A 70 3.65 -1.63 -12.07
CA THR A 70 2.72 -2.21 -13.05
C THR A 70 1.94 -3.36 -12.40
N THR A 71 0.62 -3.29 -12.45
CA THR A 71 -0.27 -4.40 -12.11
C THR A 71 -0.69 -5.09 -13.40
N VAL A 72 -0.57 -6.41 -13.43
CA VAL A 72 -1.08 -7.24 -14.53
C VAL A 72 -2.29 -8.00 -14.04
N ILE A 73 -3.43 -7.75 -14.66
CA ILE A 73 -4.71 -8.38 -14.35
C ILE A 73 -4.93 -9.47 -15.37
N ARG A 74 -5.14 -10.69 -14.88
CA ARG A 74 -5.40 -11.85 -15.73
C ARG A 74 -6.73 -12.47 -15.34
N GLY A 75 -7.53 -12.80 -16.34
CA GLY A 75 -8.84 -13.39 -16.13
C GLY A 75 -9.40 -13.98 -17.42
N LEU A 76 -10.65 -14.39 -17.36
CA LEU A 76 -11.43 -14.80 -18.53
C LEU A 76 -12.44 -13.71 -18.84
N ASN A 77 -12.62 -13.38 -20.12
CA ASN A 77 -13.72 -12.52 -20.54
C ASN A 77 -15.06 -13.28 -20.56
N GLU A 78 -16.15 -12.59 -20.88
CA GLU A 78 -17.51 -13.17 -20.99
C GLU A 78 -17.60 -14.31 -22.01
N ARG A 79 -16.65 -14.38 -22.95
CA ARG A 79 -16.54 -15.42 -23.99
C ARG A 79 -15.64 -16.59 -23.58
N GLY A 80 -15.07 -16.57 -22.37
CA GLY A 80 -14.16 -17.60 -21.87
C GLY A 80 -12.72 -17.49 -22.40
N GLU A 81 -12.34 -16.38 -23.03
CA GLU A 81 -11.00 -16.17 -23.56
C GLU A 81 -10.09 -15.57 -22.49
N ALA A 82 -8.84 -16.02 -22.44
CA ALA A 82 -7.85 -15.49 -21.51
C ALA A 82 -7.47 -14.05 -21.89
N VAL A 83 -7.73 -13.11 -20.97
CA VAL A 83 -7.35 -11.71 -21.11
C VAL A 83 -6.27 -11.36 -20.09
N SER A 84 -5.31 -10.53 -20.53
CA SER A 84 -4.24 -10.01 -19.69
C SER A 84 -4.07 -8.52 -19.93
N GLU A 85 -4.45 -7.70 -18.97
CA GLU A 85 -4.32 -6.24 -19.03
C GLU A 85 -3.18 -5.79 -18.11
N ALA A 86 -2.23 -5.02 -18.63
CA ALA A 86 -1.18 -4.40 -17.85
C ALA A 86 -1.46 -2.92 -17.65
N ARG A 87 -1.46 -2.46 -16.40
CA ARG A 87 -1.73 -1.06 -16.03
C ARG A 87 -0.65 -0.53 -15.11
N ILE A 88 -0.24 0.71 -15.33
CA ILE A 88 0.66 1.44 -14.41
C ILE A 88 -0.20 2.08 -13.33
N ILE A 89 0.02 1.69 -12.07
CA ILE A 89 -0.65 2.27 -10.92
C ILE A 89 0.06 3.56 -10.50
N ARG A 90 -0.70 4.63 -10.29
CA ARG A 90 -0.20 5.98 -9.99
C ARG A 90 -0.75 6.55 -8.69
N SER A 91 -1.75 5.88 -8.11
CA SER A 91 -2.40 6.21 -6.85
C SER A 91 -1.44 6.20 -5.65
N VAL A 92 -0.32 5.46 -5.71
CA VAL A 92 0.67 5.43 -4.63
C VAL A 92 1.63 6.62 -4.72
N ASN A 93 1.70 7.39 -3.63
CA ASN A 93 2.55 8.56 -3.53
C ASN A 93 3.93 8.20 -2.98
N ASN A 94 3.96 7.49 -1.87
CA ASN A 94 5.20 7.15 -1.18
C ASN A 94 5.02 5.96 -0.23
N GLU A 95 6.14 5.33 0.07
CA GLU A 95 6.28 4.27 1.05
C GLU A 95 7.06 4.78 2.27
N ILE A 96 6.59 4.46 3.48
CA ILE A 96 7.15 4.88 4.75
C ILE A 96 7.57 3.64 5.52
N ASN A 97 8.80 3.65 6.04
CA ASN A 97 9.30 2.62 6.93
C ASN A 97 9.20 3.08 8.40
N PRO A 98 8.38 2.42 9.24
CA PRO A 98 8.18 2.80 10.63
C PRO A 98 9.44 2.59 11.49
N CYS A 99 10.34 1.66 11.15
CA CYS A 99 11.62 1.53 11.88
C CYS A 99 12.50 2.77 11.72
N ARG A 100 12.35 3.52 10.63
CA ARG A 100 13.08 4.78 10.40
C ARG A 100 12.39 5.98 11.05
N ILE A 101 11.14 5.82 11.48
CA ILE A 101 10.27 6.91 11.95
C ILE A 101 9.64 6.48 13.27
N LEU A 102 10.40 6.57 14.36
CA LEU A 102 9.86 6.29 15.70
C LEU A 102 9.04 7.47 16.28
N LEU A 103 9.07 8.67 15.67
CA LEU A 103 8.46 9.88 16.25
C LEU A 103 7.57 10.71 15.31
N ALA A 104 7.64 10.57 13.97
CA ALA A 104 6.98 11.52 13.05
C ALA A 104 5.64 11.05 12.45
N THR A 105 5.31 9.76 12.44
CA THR A 105 4.08 9.27 11.76
C THR A 105 2.81 9.67 12.50
N TRP A 106 2.84 9.78 13.84
CA TRP A 106 1.65 10.10 14.63
C TRP A 106 1.12 11.51 14.33
N ARG A 107 2.02 12.49 14.18
CA ARG A 107 1.63 13.86 13.85
C ARG A 107 1.15 13.99 12.40
N TRP A 108 1.72 13.21 11.48
CA TRP A 108 1.28 13.17 10.07
C TRP A 108 -0.13 12.57 9.93
N LEU A 109 -0.44 11.51 10.71
CA LEU A 109 -1.77 10.88 10.78
C LEU A 109 -2.86 11.83 11.30
N VAL A 110 -2.52 12.72 12.24
CA VAL A 110 -3.50 13.61 12.90
C VAL A 110 -3.78 14.89 12.11
N THR A 111 -2.90 15.28 11.17
CA THR A 111 -2.95 16.62 10.54
C THR A 111 -3.67 16.64 9.18
N ARG A 112 -3.87 15.49 8.52
CA ARG A 112 -4.56 15.42 7.22
C ARG A 112 -5.91 14.75 7.38
N ARG A 113 -6.91 15.24 6.62
CA ARG A 113 -8.20 14.55 6.40
C ARG A 113 -7.94 13.20 5.72
N LEU A 114 -7.49 12.23 6.50
CA LEU A 114 -7.39 10.84 6.09
C LEU A 114 -8.79 10.25 6.14
N HIS A 115 -9.25 9.73 5.01
CA HIS A 115 -10.61 9.20 4.90
C HIS A 115 -10.62 7.67 4.95
N LEU A 116 -9.49 7.01 4.64
CA LEU A 116 -9.42 5.56 4.43
C LEU A 116 -8.14 4.97 5.02
N CYS A 117 -8.29 3.84 5.73
CA CYS A 117 -7.20 3.04 6.27
C CYS A 117 -7.38 1.59 5.82
N PHE A 118 -6.37 1.03 5.14
CA PHE A 118 -6.38 -0.36 4.67
C PHE A 118 -5.29 -1.16 5.39
N GLN A 119 -5.61 -2.37 5.81
CA GLN A 119 -4.66 -3.28 6.44
C GLN A 119 -4.94 -4.71 5.98
N THR A 120 -3.89 -5.42 5.54
CA THR A 120 -3.97 -6.88 5.44
C THR A 120 -3.59 -7.54 6.74
N PRO A 121 -4.32 -8.57 7.22
CA PRO A 121 -3.80 -9.42 8.28
C PRO A 121 -2.55 -10.15 7.78
N PRO A 122 -1.49 -10.30 8.60
CA PRO A 122 -0.35 -11.12 8.23
C PRO A 122 -0.79 -12.57 8.02
N LYS A 123 -0.12 -13.31 7.11
CA LYS A 123 -0.34 -14.75 6.87
C LYS A 123 -0.27 -15.61 8.15
N ARG A 124 0.38 -15.11 9.20
CA ARG A 124 0.26 -15.64 10.57
C ARG A 124 -0.97 -15.01 11.22
N GLY A 125 -2.10 -15.70 11.08
CA GLY A 125 -3.28 -15.65 11.94
C GLY A 125 -3.68 -14.29 12.50
N LEU A 126 -4.85 -13.80 12.09
CA LEU A 126 -5.60 -12.84 12.90
C LEU A 126 -5.92 -13.53 14.23
N ALA A 127 -5.22 -13.18 15.30
CA ALA A 127 -5.57 -13.62 16.64
C ALA A 127 -6.82 -12.85 17.07
N ILE A 128 -7.99 -13.40 16.75
CA ILE A 128 -9.27 -12.90 17.22
C ILE A 128 -9.43 -13.42 18.65
N THR A 129 -9.04 -12.61 19.64
CA THR A 129 -9.42 -12.89 21.03
C THR A 129 -10.85 -12.37 21.21
N PRO A 130 -11.83 -13.21 21.58
CA PRO A 130 -13.18 -12.75 21.82
C PRO A 130 -13.20 -11.96 23.14
N GLY A 131 -13.47 -10.66 23.03
CA GLY A 131 -13.62 -9.77 24.17
C GLY A 131 -12.41 -8.85 24.38
N THR A 132 -12.71 -7.55 24.48
CA THR A 132 -11.83 -6.43 24.90
C THR A 132 -10.74 -5.95 23.93
N GLY A 133 -11.03 -4.77 23.34
CA GLY A 133 -10.13 -3.63 23.14
C GLY A 133 -8.69 -3.87 22.71
N LEU A 134 -8.37 -3.43 21.48
CA LEU A 134 -7.02 -3.28 20.92
C LEU A 134 -6.01 -2.76 21.96
N THR A 135 -5.25 -3.68 22.55
CA THR A 135 -4.05 -3.36 23.33
C THR A 135 -2.87 -4.02 22.63
N ILE A 136 -2.10 -3.20 21.90
CA ILE A 136 -0.78 -3.61 21.42
C ILE A 136 0.15 -3.57 22.64
N CYS A 137 0.32 -4.72 23.30
CA CYS A 137 1.35 -4.87 24.32
C CYS A 137 2.58 -5.55 23.71
N ARG A 138 3.61 -4.76 23.37
CA ARG A 138 4.98 -5.27 23.24
C ARG A 138 5.52 -5.48 24.65
N ARG A 139 6.01 -6.68 24.96
CA ARG A 139 7.17 -6.80 25.85
C ARG A 139 8.22 -7.74 25.29
N SER A 140 9.41 -7.19 25.28
CA SER A 140 10.71 -7.67 24.84
C SER A 140 11.28 -8.80 25.69
N ALA A 141 12.01 -9.71 25.02
CA ALA A 141 13.28 -10.34 25.41
C ALA A 141 13.39 -11.03 26.78
N SER A 142 13.71 -12.33 26.79
CA SER A 142 15.00 -12.86 27.31
C SER A 142 15.07 -14.40 27.28
N ARG A 143 16.11 -14.92 26.62
CA ARG A 143 17.09 -15.95 27.06
C ARG A 143 16.68 -17.15 27.95
N ARG A 144 17.27 -18.30 27.55
CA ARG A 144 17.59 -19.55 28.29
C ARG A 144 16.38 -20.46 28.52
N SER A 145 16.47 -21.77 28.36
CA SER A 145 17.60 -22.73 28.26
C SER A 145 17.16 -23.94 27.45
#